data_AF-A0A7V0V319-F1
#
_entry.id   AF-A0A7V0V319-F1
#
_cell.length_a   1.000
_cell.length_b   1.000
_cell.length_c   1.000
_cell.angle_alpha   90.00
_cell.angle_beta   90.00
_cell.angle_gamma   90.00
#
_symmetry.space_group_name_H-M   'P 1'
#
loop_
_entity.id
_entity.type
_entity.pdbx_description
1 polymer ?
#
loop_
_entity_poly.entity_id
_entity_poly.type
_entity_poly.pdbx_seq_one_letter_code
_entity_poly.pdbx_strand_id
1 'polypeptide(L)'
;LVEMQEACRALADLGPQAVLLKGGHLGGKESPDVLYIREEDSIRVLTAPLVETANTHGTGCTLSSAIAAYLARGYGLRRAVESAKAYMTAALRAGAAYRLGQGHGPVHHFHRYWG
;
A
#
# COMPACT_ATOMS: atom_id res chain seq x y z
N LEU A 1 -8.64 13.35 3.58
CA LEU A 1 -7.16 13.40 3.66
C LEU A 1 -6.67 14.06 4.95
N VAL A 2 -7.19 15.25 5.33
CA VAL A 2 -6.81 15.92 6.59
C VAL A 2 -6.95 14.99 7.81
N GLU A 3 -8.11 14.34 7.97
CA GLU A 3 -8.35 13.39 9.06
C GLU A 3 -7.35 12.21 9.07
N MET A 4 -6.96 11.70 7.90
CA MET A 4 -5.95 10.63 7.79
C MET A 4 -4.57 11.10 8.24
N GLN A 5 -4.23 12.36 7.94
CA GLN A 5 -2.96 12.97 8.34
C GLN A 5 -2.89 13.15 9.86
N GLU A 6 -3.97 13.64 10.46
CA GLU A 6 -4.13 13.76 11.91
C GLU A 6 -4.07 12.38 12.59
N ALA A 7 -4.77 11.39 12.05
CA ALA A 7 -4.72 10.01 12.54
C ALA A 7 -3.31 9.41 12.48
N CYS A 8 -2.53 9.68 11.42
CA CYS A 8 -1.14 9.22 11.34
C CYS A 8 -0.27 9.83 12.44
N ARG A 9 -0.44 11.12 12.75
CA ARG A 9 0.29 11.80 13.83
C ARG A 9 -0.07 11.20 15.18
N ALA A 10 -1.37 11.04 15.46
CA ALA A 10 -1.85 10.42 16.70
C ALA A 10 -1.38 8.96 16.86
N LEU A 11 -1.34 8.18 15.78
CA LEU A 11 -0.81 6.81 15.81
C LEU A 11 0.70 6.78 16.07
N ALA A 12 1.45 7.74 15.54
CA ALA A 12 2.88 7.83 15.82
C ALA A 12 3.14 8.13 17.30
N ASP A 13 2.29 8.93 17.95
CA ASP A 13 2.34 9.21 19.40
C ASP A 13 2.31 7.96 20.29
N LEU A 14 1.87 6.83 19.75
CA LEU A 14 1.93 5.53 20.42
C LEU A 14 3.31 4.84 20.37
N GLY A 15 4.31 5.41 19.67
CA GLY A 15 5.68 4.91 19.63
C GLY A 15 6.34 4.71 18.24
N PRO A 16 5.62 4.39 17.15
CA PRO A 16 6.24 4.16 15.84
C PRO A 16 7.05 5.37 15.32
N GLN A 17 8.16 5.10 14.65
CA GLN A 17 8.95 6.14 13.96
C GLN A 17 8.33 6.56 12.62
N ALA A 18 7.49 5.70 12.05
CA ALA A 18 6.72 6.01 10.87
C ALA A 18 5.39 5.27 10.87
N VAL A 19 4.37 5.86 10.25
CA VAL A 19 3.03 5.30 10.11
C VAL A 19 2.61 5.41 8.64
N LEU A 20 2.20 4.29 8.05
CA LEU A 20 1.56 4.25 6.74
C LEU A 20 0.08 3.91 6.91
N LEU A 21 -0.79 4.91 6.80
CA LEU A 21 -2.24 4.74 6.83
C LEU A 21 -2.76 4.60 5.40
N LYS A 22 -3.32 3.42 5.09
CA LYS A 22 -3.89 3.15 3.77
C LYS A 22 -5.26 3.80 3.63
N GLY A 23 -5.53 4.45 2.51
CA GLY A 23 -6.88 4.93 2.21
C GLY A 23 -7.82 3.79 1.86
N GLY A 24 -7.33 2.75 1.18
CA GLY A 24 -8.21 1.67 0.73
C GLY A 24 -9.28 2.20 -0.23
N HIS A 25 -10.56 2.02 0.12
CA HIS A 25 -11.72 2.34 -0.73
C HIS A 25 -12.49 3.58 -0.23
N LEU A 26 -11.81 4.71 -0.01
CA LEU A 26 -12.45 5.98 0.43
C LEU A 26 -13.39 6.62 -0.61
N GLY A 27 -13.73 5.91 -1.68
CA GLY A 27 -14.49 6.42 -2.82
C GLY A 27 -13.63 7.21 -3.80
N GLY A 28 -14.04 7.23 -5.07
CA GLY A 28 -13.35 7.93 -6.15
C GLY A 28 -12.42 7.04 -6.98
N LYS A 29 -11.65 7.68 -7.87
CA LYS A 29 -10.79 7.01 -8.87
C LYS A 29 -9.40 6.68 -8.36
N GLU A 30 -9.06 7.10 -7.15
CA GLU A 30 -7.73 6.93 -6.55
C GLU A 30 -7.82 6.25 -5.19
N SER A 31 -6.72 5.63 -4.77
CA SER A 31 -6.54 5.03 -3.45
C SER A 31 -5.35 5.68 -2.74
N PRO A 32 -5.56 6.85 -2.10
CA PRO A 32 -4.49 7.60 -1.46
C PRO A 32 -4.07 6.95 -0.14
N ASP A 33 -2.76 6.72 0.05
CA ASP A 33 -2.19 6.34 1.34
C ASP A 33 -1.43 7.53 1.93
N VAL A 34 -1.35 7.61 3.26
CA VAL A 34 -0.65 8.65 3.99
C VAL A 34 0.51 8.03 4.76
N LEU A 35 1.73 8.42 4.41
CA LEU A 35 2.95 8.12 5.15
C LEU A 35 3.32 9.31 6.03
N TYR A 36 3.42 9.09 7.33
CA TYR A 36 4.02 10.03 8.28
C TYR A 36 5.35 9.49 8.78
N ILE A 37 6.36 10.36 8.85
CA ILE A 37 7.70 10.04 9.38
C ILE A 37 7.99 11.03 10.50
N ARG A 38 8.13 10.51 11.71
CA ARG A 38 8.24 11.29 12.95
C ARG A 38 9.51 12.13 13.02
N GLU A 39 10.66 11.52 12.71
CA GLU A 39 11.97 12.21 12.79
C GLU A 39 12.02 13.47 11.92
N GLU A 40 11.31 13.43 10.79
CA GLU A 40 11.28 14.51 9.80
C GLU A 40 10.07 15.45 9.98
N ASP A 41 9.19 15.15 10.94
CA ASP A 41 7.85 15.74 11.08
C ASP A 41 7.11 15.90 9.73
N SER A 42 7.22 14.88 8.87
CA SER A 42 6.82 15.00 7.47
C SER A 42 5.69 14.05 7.08
N ILE A 43 4.80 14.56 6.24
CA ILE A 43 3.68 13.81 5.65
C ILE A 43 3.90 13.66 4.15
N ARG A 44 3.61 12.47 3.64
CA ARG A 44 3.54 12.18 2.21
C ARG A 44 2.25 11.44 1.87
N VAL A 45 1.57 11.94 0.85
CA VAL A 45 0.42 11.27 0.26
C VAL A 45 0.90 10.49 -0.96
N LEU A 46 0.63 9.18 -0.98
CA LEU A 46 0.93 8.29 -2.08
C LEU A 46 -0.37 7.94 -2.80
N THR A 47 -0.57 8.47 -4.00
CA THR A 47 -1.75 8.16 -4.81
C THR A 47 -1.43 7.08 -5.84
N ALA A 48 -2.42 6.22 -6.07
CA ALA A 48 -2.43 5.31 -7.20
C ALA A 48 -3.88 5.16 -7.68
N PRO A 49 -4.13 4.87 -8.96
CA PRO A 49 -5.48 4.59 -9.43
C PRO A 49 -6.09 3.43 -8.67
N LEU A 50 -7.36 3.56 -8.30
CA LEU A 50 -8.13 2.46 -7.73
C LEU A 50 -8.23 1.35 -8.77
N VAL A 51 -7.97 0.11 -8.36
CA VAL A 51 -8.13 -1.06 -9.23
C VAL A 51 -9.48 -1.68 -8.91
N GLU A 52 -10.41 -1.63 -9.85
CA GLU A 52 -11.73 -2.26 -9.71
C GLU A 52 -11.58 -3.78 -9.81
N THR A 53 -11.60 -4.45 -8.66
CA THR A 53 -11.55 -5.92 -8.58
C THR A 53 -12.11 -6.43 -7.25
N ALA A 54 -12.71 -7.62 -7.26
CA ALA A 54 -13.04 -8.37 -6.06
C ALA A 54 -11.82 -9.12 -5.48
N ASN A 55 -10.69 -9.12 -6.17
CA ASN A 55 -9.50 -9.88 -5.81
C ASN A 55 -8.57 -9.06 -4.89
N THR A 56 -9.02 -8.81 -3.66
CA THR A 56 -8.34 -7.95 -2.69
C THR A 56 -7.72 -8.72 -1.51
N HIS A 57 -7.83 -10.06 -1.53
CA HIS A 57 -7.23 -10.89 -0.48
C HIS A 57 -5.71 -10.77 -0.49
N GLY A 58 -5.12 -10.62 0.70
CA GLY A 58 -3.67 -10.49 0.86
C GLY A 58 -3.07 -9.13 0.49
N THR A 59 -3.87 -8.12 0.12
CA THR A 59 -3.37 -6.76 -0.18
C THR A 59 -2.54 -6.16 0.95
N GLY A 60 -2.98 -6.32 2.21
CA GLY A 60 -2.25 -5.86 3.39
C GLY A 60 -0.89 -6.56 3.56
N CYS A 61 -0.89 -7.90 3.56
CA CYS A 61 0.31 -8.71 3.67
C CYS A 61 1.30 -8.42 2.53
N THR A 62 0.80 -8.30 1.30
CA THR A 62 1.62 -8.01 0.13
C THR A 62 2.30 -6.67 0.25
N LEU A 63 1.57 -5.62 0.64
CA LEU A 63 2.14 -4.29 0.80
C LEU A 63 3.22 -4.27 1.88
N SER A 64 2.95 -4.82 3.07
CA SER A 64 3.93 -4.82 4.18
C SER A 64 5.16 -5.66 3.84
N SER A 65 4.99 -6.84 3.23
CA SER A 65 6.11 -7.66 2.76
C SER A 65 6.93 -6.96 1.68
N ALA A 66 6.30 -6.25 0.75
CA ALA A 66 7.01 -5.49 -0.28
C ALA A 66 7.82 -4.33 0.32
N ILE A 67 7.27 -3.60 1.30
CA ILE A 67 8.00 -2.55 2.04
C ILE A 67 9.25 -3.15 2.70
N ALA A 68 9.07 -4.23 3.46
CA ALA A 68 10.18 -4.92 4.15
C ALA A 68 11.26 -5.37 3.15
N ALA A 69 10.87 -5.94 2.01
CA ALA A 69 11.79 -6.38 0.97
C ALA A 69 12.56 -5.22 0.32
N TYR A 70 11.94 -4.07 0.06
CA TYR A 70 12.64 -2.91 -0.47
C TYR A 70 13.60 -2.29 0.57
N LEU A 71 13.20 -2.22 1.83
CA LEU A 71 14.08 -1.80 2.93
C LEU A 71 15.32 -2.72 3.02
N ALA A 72 15.13 -4.03 2.98
CA ALA A 72 16.23 -5.00 3.00
C ALA A 72 17.18 -4.88 1.81
N ARG A 73 16.72 -4.31 0.69
CA ARG A 73 17.54 -3.98 -0.49
C ARG A 73 18.29 -2.65 -0.37
N GLY A 74 18.24 -1.99 0.78
CA GLY A 74 18.92 -0.72 1.05
C GLY A 74 18.16 0.52 0.58
N TYR A 75 16.86 0.41 0.29
CA TYR A 75 16.05 1.59 -0.04
C TYR A 75 15.76 2.38 1.23
N GLY A 76 15.81 3.71 1.17
CA GLY A 76 15.26 4.56 2.23
C GLY A 76 13.75 4.39 2.37
N LEU A 77 13.20 4.65 3.56
CA LEU A 77 11.80 4.36 3.90
C LEU A 77 10.79 4.93 2.89
N ARG A 78 10.92 6.21 2.53
CA ARG A 78 10.04 6.86 1.55
C ARG A 78 9.99 6.10 0.22
N ARG A 79 11.17 5.81 -0.34
CA ARG A 79 11.33 5.07 -1.60
C ARG A 79 10.83 3.62 -1.50
N ALA A 80 11.03 2.97 -0.35
CA ALA A 80 10.54 1.62 -0.11
C ALA A 80 9.01 1.56 -0.12
N VAL A 81 8.34 2.52 0.54
CA VAL A 81 6.88 2.64 0.57
C VAL A 81 6.31 2.97 -0.81
N GLU A 82 6.90 3.92 -1.54
CA GLU A 82 6.52 4.25 -2.92
C GLU A 82 6.64 3.03 -3.84
N SER A 83 7.77 2.33 -3.78
CA SER A 83 8.02 1.15 -4.60
C SER A 83 7.08 -0.02 -4.26
N ALA A 84 6.72 -0.17 -2.99
CA ALA A 84 5.77 -1.17 -2.53
C ALA A 84 4.34 -0.86 -2.97
N LYS A 85 3.91 0.41 -2.89
CA LYS A 85 2.59 0.85 -3.41
C LYS A 85 2.48 0.57 -4.91
N ALA A 86 3.52 0.92 -5.68
CA ALA A 86 3.55 0.64 -7.12
C ALA A 86 3.50 -0.86 -7.43
N TYR A 87 4.27 -1.67 -6.70
CA TYR A 87 4.22 -3.14 -6.82
C TYR A 87 2.83 -3.69 -6.51
N MET A 88 2.22 -3.26 -5.40
CA MET A 88 0.87 -3.66 -5.00
C MET A 88 -0.15 -3.32 -6.08
N THR A 89 -0.17 -2.08 -6.58
CA THR A 89 -1.09 -1.68 -7.66
C THR A 89 -0.93 -2.54 -8.91
N ALA A 90 0.30 -2.87 -9.29
CA ALA A 90 0.56 -3.75 -10.44
C ALA A 90 0.08 -5.20 -10.19
N ALA A 91 0.34 -5.75 -8.99
CA ALA A 91 -0.12 -7.08 -8.60
C ALA A 91 -1.66 -7.19 -8.57
N LEU A 92 -2.35 -6.14 -8.12
CA LEU A 92 -3.81 -6.06 -8.17
C LEU A 92 -4.33 -6.05 -9.61
N ARG A 93 -3.74 -5.22 -10.48
CA ARG A 93 -4.15 -5.13 -11.89
C ARG A 93 -3.98 -6.46 -12.61
N ALA A 94 -2.83 -7.10 -12.45
CA ALA A 94 -2.55 -8.39 -13.09
C ALA A 94 -3.44 -9.53 -12.54
N GLY A 95 -3.79 -9.50 -11.25
CA GLY A 95 -4.70 -10.47 -10.64
C GLY A 95 -6.19 -10.17 -10.85
N ALA A 96 -6.56 -9.04 -11.45
CA ALA A 96 -7.94 -8.55 -11.46
C ALA A 96 -8.92 -9.52 -12.16
N ALA A 97 -8.43 -10.26 -13.16
CA ALA A 97 -9.22 -11.22 -13.93
C ALA A 97 -9.28 -12.61 -13.31
N TYR A 98 -8.54 -12.89 -12.23
CA TYR A 98 -8.55 -14.20 -11.59
C TYR A 98 -9.95 -14.62 -11.14
N ARG A 99 -10.22 -15.92 -11.26
CA ARG A 99 -11.43 -16.61 -10.82
C ARG A 99 -11.00 -17.82 -9.98
N LEU A 100 -10.51 -17.53 -8.78
CA LEU A 100 -9.97 -18.53 -7.84
C LEU A 100 -10.77 -18.51 -6.54
N GLY A 101 -11.25 -19.67 -6.11
CA GLY A 101 -12.08 -19.80 -4.91
C GLY A 101 -13.49 -19.23 -5.09
N GLN A 102 -14.22 -19.12 -3.98
CA GLN A 102 -15.61 -18.61 -3.93
C GLN A 102 -15.76 -17.26 -3.21
N GLY A 103 -14.64 -16.63 -2.82
CA GLY A 103 -14.62 -15.36 -2.09
C GLY A 103 -13.77 -14.30 -2.78
N HIS A 104 -13.20 -13.37 -2.00
CA HIS A 104 -12.23 -12.40 -2.52
C HIS A 104 -10.97 -13.14 -3.00
N GLY A 105 -10.68 -13.05 -4.30
CA GLY A 105 -9.51 -13.70 -4.87
C GLY A 105 -8.18 -13.03 -4.48
N PRO A 106 -7.04 -13.69 -4.76
CA PRO A 106 -5.72 -13.17 -4.46
C PRO A 106 -5.24 -12.18 -5.52
N VAL A 107 -4.19 -11.44 -5.18
CA VAL A 107 -3.42 -10.61 -6.12
C VAL A 107 -2.43 -11.47 -6.91
N HIS A 108 -1.89 -10.95 -8.02
CA HIS A 108 -0.85 -11.65 -8.77
C HIS A 108 0.55 -11.25 -8.29
N HIS A 109 1.12 -11.98 -7.33
CA HIS A 109 2.44 -11.69 -6.77
C HIS A 109 3.59 -11.75 -7.82
N PHE A 110 3.51 -12.71 -8.73
CA PHE A 110 4.54 -12.95 -9.76
C PHE A 110 4.32 -12.20 -11.07
N HIS A 111 3.53 -11.13 -11.09
CA HIS A 111 3.11 -10.41 -12.31
C HIS A 111 4.26 -9.84 -13.18
N ARG A 112 5.50 -9.88 -12.69
CA ARG A 112 6.70 -9.47 -13.44
C ARG A 112 7.41 -10.63 -14.13
N TYR A 113 7.02 -11.86 -13.82
CA TYR A 113 7.71 -13.07 -14.29
C TYR A 113 6.85 -13.88 -15.27
N TRP A 114 5.52 -13.80 -15.13
CA TRP A 114 4.57 -14.45 -16.02
C TRP A 114 3.22 -13.74 -15.94
N GLY A 115 2.36 -13.96 -16.94
CA GLY A 115 1.04 -13.34 -17.07
C GLY A 115 0.62 -13.20 -18.52
#